data_AF-K2RQK0-F1
#
_entry.id   AF-K2RQK0-F1
#
_cell.length_a   1.000
_cell.length_b   1.000
_cell.length_c   1.000
_cell.angle_alpha   90.00
_cell.angle_beta   90.00
_cell.angle_gamma   90.00
#
_symmetry.space_group_name_H-M   'P 1'
#
loop_
_entity.id
_entity.type
_entity.pdbx_description
1 polymer ?
#
loop_
_entity_poly.entity_id
_entity_poly.type
_entity_poly.pdbx_seq_one_letter_code
_entity_poly.pdbx_strand_id
1 'polypeptide(L)'
;MPRKAQYRLFQDKQKLIELLGFDTKEAYEQWTKTDRLFLTFWKDFREQWLLPQREKAREGNKKKRSKDATLEEVRRQIVCGEANGRRRYSRDHQHTDPEKEGWTGKDWLAWLLSHLVTSNTNDLDGLFYRKNLTLEERERQMWQVIQRFLADTSDSRKTRSGTRAEALQLLSRPLRHRHRRYNYSTDQTRNQVTVRWWCRGVLEACAERIKEYSPTLRGS
;
A
#
# COMPACT_ATOMS: atom_id res chain seq x y z
N MET A 1 20.68 -18.80 11.00
CA MET A 1 19.26 -18.53 11.35
C MET A 1 18.62 -17.69 10.26
N PRO A 2 17.63 -18.19 9.49
CA PRO A 2 17.08 -17.48 8.34
C PRO A 2 16.08 -16.41 8.82
N ARG A 3 16.59 -15.22 9.19
CA ARG A 3 15.76 -14.09 9.64
C ARG A 3 14.71 -13.64 8.60
N LYS A 4 14.87 -13.98 7.31
CA LYS A 4 14.04 -13.47 6.21
C LYS A 4 12.60 -14.04 6.15
N ALA A 5 12.31 -15.19 6.76
CA ALA A 5 10.99 -15.83 6.64
C ALA A 5 9.88 -15.18 7.51
N GLN A 6 10.24 -14.55 8.63
CA GLN A 6 9.27 -13.92 9.54
C GLN A 6 8.73 -12.57 9.04
N TYR A 7 9.38 -11.95 8.05
CA TYR A 7 9.04 -10.59 7.59
C TYR A 7 7.83 -10.49 6.66
N ARG A 8 7.17 -11.60 6.32
CA ARG A 8 6.01 -11.61 5.41
C ARG A 8 4.77 -12.30 5.98
N LEU A 9 4.72 -12.51 7.29
CA LEU A 9 3.55 -13.13 7.94
C LEU A 9 2.28 -12.32 7.68
N PHE A 10 2.38 -10.99 7.52
CA PHE A 10 1.24 -10.15 7.13
C PHE A 10 0.55 -10.57 5.81
N GLN A 11 1.24 -11.25 4.90
CA GLN A 11 0.66 -11.70 3.62
C GLN A 11 -0.36 -12.82 3.82
N ASP A 12 -0.15 -13.66 4.83
CA ASP A 12 -1.02 -14.77 5.17
C ASP A 12 -1.94 -14.37 6.32
N LYS A 13 -3.24 -14.20 6.03
CA LYS A 13 -4.21 -13.74 7.04
C LYS A 13 -4.29 -14.73 8.20
N GLN A 14 -4.25 -16.03 7.90
CA GLN A 14 -4.46 -17.07 8.90
C GLN A 14 -3.29 -17.11 9.88
N LYS A 15 -2.06 -17.11 9.37
CA LYS A 15 -0.86 -17.07 10.21
C LYS A 15 -0.77 -15.79 11.04
N LEU A 16 -1.26 -14.67 10.52
CA LEU A 16 -1.33 -13.44 11.29
C LEU A 16 -2.33 -13.55 12.45
N ILE A 17 -3.51 -14.11 12.21
CA ILE A 17 -4.54 -14.34 13.25
C ILE A 17 -3.99 -15.25 14.35
N GLU A 18 -3.34 -16.35 13.98
CA GLU A 18 -2.68 -17.28 14.91
C GLU A 18 -1.57 -16.59 15.71
N LEU A 19 -0.72 -15.78 15.05
CA LEU A 19 0.35 -15.03 15.71
C LEU A 19 -0.18 -14.07 16.78
N LEU A 20 -1.32 -13.44 16.55
CA LEU A 20 -1.95 -12.50 17.47
C LEU A 20 -2.71 -13.22 18.59
N GLY A 21 -2.98 -14.52 18.42
CA GLY A 21 -3.66 -15.37 19.39
C GLY A 21 -5.18 -15.22 19.36
N PHE A 22 -5.76 -14.99 18.17
CA PHE A 22 -7.21 -15.07 17.99
C PHE A 22 -7.62 -16.50 17.65
N ASP A 23 -8.68 -17.00 18.30
CA ASP A 23 -9.20 -18.35 18.04
C ASP A 23 -9.90 -18.46 16.69
N THR A 24 -10.55 -17.38 16.26
CA THR A 24 -11.34 -17.34 15.03
C THR A 24 -11.02 -16.11 14.19
N LYS A 25 -11.27 -16.22 12.89
CA LYS A 25 -11.12 -15.11 11.94
C LYS A 25 -12.15 -14.01 12.21
N GLU A 26 -13.34 -14.40 12.66
CA GLU A 26 -14.44 -13.51 13.01
C GLU A 26 -14.06 -12.63 14.22
N ALA A 27 -13.41 -13.21 15.23
CA ALA A 27 -12.92 -12.46 16.40
C ALA A 27 -11.87 -11.41 15.99
N TYR A 28 -10.93 -11.78 15.10
CA TYR A 28 -9.99 -10.82 14.53
C TYR A 28 -10.71 -9.69 13.77
N GLU A 29 -11.69 -10.02 12.92
CA GLU A 29 -12.44 -9.01 12.16
C GLU A 29 -13.26 -8.10 13.06
N GLN A 30 -13.84 -8.63 14.14
CA GLN A 30 -14.54 -7.84 15.15
C GLN A 30 -13.58 -6.90 15.88
N TRP A 31 -12.42 -7.39 16.33
CA TRP A 31 -11.40 -6.55 16.96
C TRP A 31 -10.93 -5.41 16.04
N THR A 32 -10.74 -5.67 14.74
CA THR A 32 -10.37 -4.60 13.79
C THR A 32 -11.45 -3.54 13.59
N LYS A 33 -12.70 -3.84 13.94
CA LYS A 33 -13.84 -2.89 13.90
C LYS A 33 -14.03 -2.16 15.22
N THR A 34 -13.31 -2.52 16.28
CA THR A 34 -13.40 -1.85 17.57
C THR A 34 -12.75 -0.46 17.48
N ASP A 35 -13.55 0.57 17.73
CA ASP A 35 -13.13 1.99 17.67
C ASP A 35 -11.90 2.26 18.51
N ARG A 36 -11.98 1.98 19.82
CA ARG A 36 -10.95 2.35 20.82
C ARG A 36 -9.62 1.63 20.66
N LEU A 37 -9.60 0.48 20.00
CA LEU A 37 -8.41 -0.39 19.92
C LEU A 37 -7.68 -0.27 18.59
N PHE A 38 -8.41 -0.02 17.50
CA PHE A 38 -7.84 -0.06 16.17
C PHE A 38 -8.48 0.95 15.22
N LEU A 39 -9.81 0.92 15.09
CA LEU A 39 -10.49 1.57 13.97
C LEU A 39 -10.32 3.09 14.00
N THR A 40 -10.38 3.73 15.17
CA THR A 40 -10.19 5.19 15.29
C THR A 40 -8.82 5.62 14.78
N PHE A 41 -7.73 5.01 15.28
CA PHE A 41 -6.37 5.36 14.88
C PHE A 41 -6.09 5.05 13.41
N TRP A 42 -6.62 3.92 12.92
CA TRP A 42 -6.47 3.55 11.52
C TRP A 42 -7.21 4.51 10.59
N LYS A 43 -8.43 4.93 10.97
CA LYS A 43 -9.24 5.89 10.22
C LYS A 43 -8.52 7.24 10.13
N ASP A 44 -8.02 7.75 11.25
CA ASP A 44 -7.27 9.01 11.30
C ASP A 44 -6.03 8.97 10.41
N PHE A 45 -5.20 7.93 10.55
CA PHE A 45 -4.04 7.73 9.70
C PHE A 45 -4.42 7.66 8.21
N ARG A 46 -5.53 6.96 7.90
CA ARG A 46 -5.99 6.77 6.53
C ARG A 46 -6.47 8.08 5.91
N GLU A 47 -7.29 8.83 6.63
CA GLU A 47 -7.93 10.06 6.14
C GLU A 47 -6.94 11.22 6.07
N GLN A 48 -6.11 11.40 7.09
CA GLN A 48 -5.21 12.55 7.18
C GLN A 48 -3.92 12.38 6.37
N TRP A 49 -3.45 11.13 6.20
CA TRP A 49 -2.20 10.87 5.48
C TRP A 49 -2.37 9.97 4.26
N LEU A 50 -2.91 8.77 4.41
CA LEU A 50 -2.86 7.77 3.34
C LEU A 50 -3.64 8.19 2.07
N LEU A 51 -4.85 8.75 2.24
CA LEU A 51 -5.70 9.19 1.12
C LEU A 51 -5.12 10.40 0.38
N PRO A 52 -4.71 11.50 1.04
CA PRO A 52 -4.05 12.63 0.37
C PRO A 52 -2.80 12.23 -0.41
N GLN A 53 -1.99 11.30 0.12
CA GLN A 53 -0.81 10.80 -0.60
C GLN A 53 -1.17 10.00 -1.86
N ARG A 54 -2.31 9.31 -1.86
CA ARG A 54 -2.79 8.57 -3.05
C ARG A 54 -3.36 9.49 -4.11
N GLU A 55 -4.10 10.52 -3.71
CA GLU A 55 -4.63 11.53 -4.63
C GLU A 55 -3.47 12.25 -5.34
N LYS A 56 -2.49 12.72 -4.58
CA LYS A 56 -1.24 13.31 -5.12
C LYS A 56 -0.51 12.39 -6.09
N ALA A 57 -0.52 11.07 -5.84
CA ALA A 57 0.09 10.09 -6.73
C ALA A 57 -0.73 9.83 -8.01
N ARG A 58 -2.07 9.96 -7.95
CA ARG A 58 -2.97 9.83 -9.11
C ARG A 58 -2.90 11.04 -10.03
N GLU A 59 -2.72 12.24 -9.47
CA GLU A 59 -2.59 13.52 -10.19
C GLU A 59 -1.28 13.66 -11.00
N GLY A 60 -0.52 12.58 -11.21
CA GLY A 60 0.62 12.56 -12.12
C GLY A 60 1.91 13.15 -11.53
N ASN A 61 1.92 13.52 -10.25
CA ASN A 61 3.13 13.85 -9.53
C ASN A 61 3.94 12.56 -9.28
N LYS A 62 4.64 12.09 -10.32
CA LYS A 62 5.52 10.92 -10.32
C LYS A 62 6.81 11.19 -9.51
N LYS A 63 6.68 11.77 -8.31
CA LYS A 63 7.79 11.73 -7.35
C LYS A 63 8.09 10.26 -7.07
N LYS A 64 9.39 9.95 -7.08
CA LYS A 64 9.95 8.61 -6.79
C LYS A 64 9.22 8.06 -5.57
N ARG A 65 8.50 6.94 -5.70
CA ARG A 65 7.83 6.28 -4.57
C ARG A 65 8.83 6.20 -3.43
N SER A 66 8.54 6.85 -2.31
CA SER A 66 9.37 6.72 -1.12
C SER A 66 9.44 5.24 -0.78
N LYS A 67 10.65 4.72 -0.55
CA LYS A 67 10.85 3.34 -0.12
C LYS A 67 9.93 3.06 1.07
N ASP A 68 9.26 1.91 1.06
CA ASP A 68 8.41 1.50 2.18
C ASP A 68 9.23 1.57 3.47
N ALA A 69 8.69 2.25 4.49
CA ALA A 69 9.36 2.39 5.77
C ALA A 69 9.49 1.01 6.43
N THR A 70 10.64 0.74 7.02
CA THR A 70 10.88 -0.46 7.83
C THR A 70 10.47 -0.25 9.28
N LEU A 71 10.20 -1.32 10.03
CA LEU A 71 9.86 -1.23 11.44
C LEU A 71 10.98 -0.55 12.24
N GLU A 72 12.24 -0.85 11.91
CA GLU A 72 13.42 -0.31 12.56
C GLU A 72 13.55 1.21 12.34
N GLU A 73 13.19 1.70 11.16
CA GLU A 73 13.14 3.15 10.89
C GLU A 73 12.01 3.83 11.66
N VAL A 74 10.84 3.20 11.72
CA VAL A 74 9.70 3.73 12.49
C VAL A 74 10.00 3.76 13.98
N ARG A 75 10.61 2.70 14.52
CA ARG A 75 11.10 2.66 15.91
C ARG A 75 12.09 3.76 16.22
N ARG A 76 13.08 3.94 15.34
CA ARG A 76 14.05 5.03 15.50
C ARG A 76 13.34 6.38 15.54
N GLN A 77 12.33 6.55 14.68
CA GLN A 77 11.52 7.76 14.66
C GLN A 77 10.82 7.95 16.01
N ILE A 78 10.15 6.92 16.54
CA ILE A 78 9.50 6.94 17.87
C ILE A 78 10.51 7.36 18.94
N VAL A 79 11.64 6.66 19.07
CA VAL A 79 12.67 6.97 20.07
C VAL A 79 13.13 8.43 19.98
N CYS A 80 13.40 8.93 18.77
CA CYS A 80 13.83 10.31 18.57
C CYS A 80 12.74 11.34 18.90
N GLY A 81 11.46 11.05 18.62
CA GLY A 81 10.34 11.95 18.91
C GLY A 81 9.87 11.91 20.36
N GLU A 82 10.12 10.81 21.06
CA GLU A 82 9.82 10.64 22.48
C GLU A 82 10.96 11.15 23.39
N ALA A 83 12.17 11.27 22.85
CA ALA A 83 13.34 11.75 23.58
C ALA A 83 13.13 13.13 24.22
N ASN A 84 13.81 13.36 25.35
CA ASN A 84 13.80 14.62 26.10
C ASN A 84 12.40 15.07 26.54
N GLY A 85 11.47 14.14 26.73
CA GLY A 85 10.12 14.43 27.23
C GLY A 85 9.21 15.12 26.21
N ARG A 86 9.60 15.19 24.94
CA ARG A 86 8.82 15.85 23.87
C ARG A 86 7.50 15.15 23.59
N ARG A 87 7.43 13.83 23.81
CA ARG A 87 6.22 13.00 23.65
C ARG A 87 5.52 13.20 22.31
N ARG A 88 6.31 13.32 21.23
CA ARG A 88 5.80 13.73 19.93
C ARG A 88 4.73 12.78 19.38
N TYR A 89 4.80 11.49 19.71
CA TYR A 89 3.88 10.48 19.21
C TYR A 89 3.00 9.87 20.29
N SER A 90 3.40 9.91 21.57
CA SER A 90 2.63 9.35 22.68
C SER A 90 1.67 10.35 23.32
N ARG A 91 1.75 11.64 22.98
CA ARG A 91 0.80 12.65 23.46
C ARG A 91 -0.55 12.42 22.78
N ASP A 92 -1.63 12.54 23.54
CA ASP A 92 -2.99 12.55 23.02
C ASP A 92 -3.18 13.80 22.15
N HIS A 93 -2.78 13.66 20.89
CA HIS A 93 -2.90 14.72 19.90
C HIS A 93 -4.28 14.66 19.28
N GLN A 94 -5.09 15.70 19.50
CA GLN A 94 -6.37 15.81 18.82
C GLN A 94 -6.16 15.99 17.31
N HIS A 95 -7.23 15.78 16.55
CA HIS A 95 -7.20 15.75 15.08
C HIS A 95 -6.74 17.08 14.43
N THR A 96 -6.59 18.13 15.24
CA THR A 96 -6.36 19.52 14.82
C THR A 96 -5.01 20.08 15.30
N ASP A 97 -4.08 19.24 15.76
CA ASP A 97 -2.80 19.76 16.25
C ASP A 97 -1.96 20.37 15.11
N PRO A 98 -1.59 21.67 15.20
CA PRO A 98 -0.66 22.31 14.26
C PRO A 98 0.68 21.59 14.18
N GLU A 99 1.05 20.85 15.23
CA GLU A 99 2.26 20.03 15.27
C GLU A 99 2.27 18.87 14.27
N LYS A 100 1.11 18.48 13.72
CA LYS A 100 0.99 17.48 12.64
C LYS A 100 1.33 18.05 11.27
N GLU A 101 1.40 19.37 11.14
CA GLU A 101 1.84 20.04 9.92
C GLU A 101 3.33 19.73 9.67
N GLY A 102 3.63 19.24 8.46
CA GLY A 102 5.00 18.84 8.09
C GLY A 102 5.40 17.42 8.51
N TRP A 103 4.49 16.61 9.07
CA TRP A 103 4.78 15.21 9.34
C TRP A 103 5.12 14.44 8.07
N THR A 104 6.20 13.65 8.14
CA THR A 104 6.56 12.71 7.08
C THR A 104 5.76 11.43 7.20
N GLY A 105 5.79 10.56 6.18
CA GLY A 105 5.13 9.27 6.27
C GLY A 105 5.64 8.38 7.40
N LYS A 106 6.91 8.56 7.81
CA LYS A 106 7.48 7.84 8.95
C LYS A 106 6.91 8.35 10.27
N ASP A 107 6.65 9.66 10.39
CA ASP A 107 6.03 10.25 11.58
C ASP A 107 4.60 9.73 11.76
N TRP A 108 3.81 9.69 10.68
CA TRP A 108 2.45 9.13 10.72
C TRP A 108 2.42 7.64 11.10
N LEU A 109 3.38 6.86 10.60
CA LEU A 109 3.50 5.44 10.97
C LEU A 109 3.99 5.26 12.41
N ALA A 110 4.88 6.13 12.90
CA ALA A 110 5.35 6.15 14.28
C ALA A 110 4.21 6.47 15.25
N TRP A 111 3.43 7.50 14.94
CA TRP A 111 2.22 7.85 15.68
C TRP A 111 1.21 6.70 15.74
N LEU A 112 0.90 6.11 14.58
CA LEU A 112 -0.05 5.00 14.49
C LEU A 112 0.41 3.79 15.30
N LEU A 113 1.68 3.40 15.16
CA LEU A 113 2.24 2.26 15.89
C LEU A 113 2.23 2.49 17.41
N SER A 114 2.64 3.68 17.85
CA SER A 114 2.66 4.05 19.27
C SER A 114 1.28 3.98 19.90
N HIS A 115 0.26 4.56 19.25
CA HIS A 115 -1.11 4.55 19.75
C HIS A 115 -1.71 3.15 19.76
N LEU A 116 -1.58 2.40 18.66
CA LEU A 116 -2.11 1.04 18.59
C LEU A 116 -1.48 0.13 19.65
N VAL A 117 -0.17 0.20 19.88
CA VAL A 117 0.50 -0.58 20.92
C VAL A 117 0.03 -0.16 22.31
N THR A 118 -0.09 1.14 22.57
CA THR A 118 -0.51 1.68 23.87
C THR A 118 -1.95 1.27 24.19
N SER A 119 -2.90 1.51 23.28
CA SER A 119 -4.31 1.16 23.46
C SER A 119 -4.50 -0.35 23.62
N ASN A 120 -3.81 -1.17 22.82
CA ASN A 120 -3.90 -2.63 22.94
C ASN A 120 -3.17 -3.20 24.17
N THR A 121 -2.33 -2.41 24.83
CA THR A 121 -1.67 -2.82 26.10
C THR A 121 -2.50 -2.44 27.31
N ASN A 122 -3.10 -1.25 27.30
CA ASN A 122 -3.73 -0.66 28.48
C ASN A 122 -5.22 -0.97 28.62
N ASP A 123 -5.92 -1.18 27.50
CA ASP A 123 -7.35 -1.48 27.50
C ASP A 123 -7.62 -2.94 27.88
N LEU A 124 -8.71 -3.22 28.61
CA LEU A 124 -9.09 -4.57 29.04
C LEU A 124 -9.34 -5.52 27.87
N ASP A 125 -9.90 -4.98 26.78
CA ASP A 125 -10.19 -5.72 25.55
C ASP A 125 -9.00 -5.67 24.57
N GLY A 126 -7.88 -5.09 25.00
CA GLY A 126 -6.68 -4.91 24.22
C GLY A 126 -5.96 -6.22 23.90
N LEU A 127 -5.40 -6.31 22.70
CA LEU A 127 -4.73 -7.52 22.23
C LEU A 127 -3.56 -7.98 23.12
N PHE A 128 -2.90 -7.05 23.79
CA PHE A 128 -1.73 -7.29 24.63
C PHE A 128 -2.03 -7.19 26.13
N TYR A 129 -3.30 -6.99 26.50
CA TYR A 129 -3.70 -6.88 27.88
C TYR A 129 -3.33 -8.16 28.65
N ARG A 130 -2.63 -7.99 29.78
CA ARG A 130 -2.08 -9.07 30.63
C ARG A 130 -1.15 -10.07 29.92
N LYS A 131 -0.73 -9.82 28.67
CA LYS A 131 0.26 -10.66 27.99
C LYS A 131 1.67 -10.22 28.38
N ASN A 132 2.49 -11.18 28.82
CA ASN A 132 3.90 -10.97 29.13
C ASN A 132 4.74 -10.94 27.84
N LEU A 133 4.50 -9.92 27.02
CA LEU A 133 5.26 -9.64 25.81
C LEU A 133 6.13 -8.41 26.03
N THR A 134 7.35 -8.44 25.52
CA THR A 134 8.21 -7.27 25.48
C THR A 134 7.59 -6.18 24.60
N LEU A 135 7.94 -4.91 24.84
CA LEU A 135 7.55 -3.81 23.96
C LEU A 135 7.94 -4.11 22.51
N GLU A 136 9.11 -4.73 22.33
CA GLU A 136 9.58 -5.06 21.00
C GLU A 136 8.67 -6.05 20.27
N GLU A 137 8.19 -7.08 20.96
CA GLU A 137 7.28 -8.07 20.38
C GLU A 137 5.92 -7.47 20.05
N ARG A 138 5.38 -6.62 20.94
CA ARG A 138 4.10 -5.92 20.72
C ARG A 138 4.16 -5.05 19.48
N GLU A 139 5.21 -4.24 19.35
CA GLU A 139 5.44 -3.40 18.17
C GLU A 139 5.61 -4.24 16.90
N ARG A 140 6.34 -5.36 16.99
CA ARG A 140 6.54 -6.26 15.84
C ARG A 140 5.23 -6.88 15.37
N GLN A 141 4.40 -7.38 16.29
CA GLN A 141 3.10 -7.94 15.98
C GLN A 141 2.16 -6.88 15.40
N MET A 142 2.08 -5.70 16.03
CA MET A 142 1.24 -4.60 15.55
C MET A 142 1.70 -4.08 14.18
N TRP A 143 3.00 -4.06 13.92
CA TRP A 143 3.54 -3.71 12.61
C TRP A 143 3.07 -4.66 11.51
N GLN A 144 2.96 -5.97 11.77
CA GLN A 144 2.41 -6.92 10.80
C GLN A 144 0.94 -6.59 10.47
N VAL A 145 0.16 -6.16 11.46
CA VAL A 145 -1.23 -5.72 11.25
C VAL A 145 -1.27 -4.47 10.37
N ILE A 146 -0.49 -3.43 10.69
CA ILE A 146 -0.41 -2.21 9.89
C ILE A 146 -0.01 -2.53 8.43
N GLN A 147 1.01 -3.37 8.24
CA GLN A 147 1.45 -3.80 6.91
C GLN A 147 0.35 -4.53 6.15
N ARG A 148 -0.43 -5.38 6.83
CA ARG A 148 -1.59 -6.05 6.23
C ARG A 148 -2.66 -5.05 5.79
N PHE A 149 -3.00 -4.07 6.60
CA PHE A 149 -4.01 -3.09 6.24
C PHE A 149 -3.56 -2.14 5.11
N LEU A 150 -2.29 -1.70 5.12
CA LEU A 150 -1.68 -0.97 4.00
C LEU A 150 -1.72 -1.81 2.71
N ALA A 151 -1.47 -3.11 2.85
CA ALA A 151 -1.52 -4.08 1.78
C ALA A 151 -2.92 -4.23 1.18
N ASP A 152 -3.94 -4.42 2.02
CA ASP A 152 -5.34 -4.63 1.62
C ASP A 152 -5.96 -3.38 1.00
N THR A 153 -5.50 -2.20 1.43
CA THR A 153 -5.92 -0.94 0.83
C THR A 153 -5.27 -0.66 -0.52
N SER A 154 -4.20 -1.36 -0.93
CA SER A 154 -3.52 -1.10 -2.21
C SER A 154 -4.34 -1.56 -3.41
N ASP A 155 -4.78 -0.62 -4.26
CA ASP A 155 -5.64 -0.87 -5.43
C ASP A 155 -5.03 -1.87 -6.44
N SER A 156 -3.70 -1.95 -6.50
CA SER A 156 -2.97 -2.86 -7.40
C SER A 156 -3.24 -4.35 -7.17
N ARG A 157 -3.79 -4.73 -6.01
CA ARG A 157 -4.20 -6.11 -5.72
C ARG A 157 -5.64 -6.42 -6.13
N LYS A 158 -6.54 -5.46 -6.07
CA LYS A 158 -7.95 -5.66 -6.45
C LYS A 158 -8.11 -5.95 -7.94
N THR A 159 -7.28 -5.35 -8.78
CA THR A 159 -7.31 -5.56 -10.23
C THR A 159 -6.82 -6.96 -10.63
N ARG A 160 -5.80 -7.51 -9.97
CA ARG A 160 -5.21 -8.83 -10.33
C ARG A 160 -6.09 -10.02 -9.94
N SER A 161 -6.88 -9.90 -8.86
CA SER A 161 -7.85 -10.94 -8.49
C SER A 161 -9.03 -11.01 -9.47
N GLY A 162 -9.44 -9.87 -10.04
CA GLY A 162 -10.47 -9.81 -11.08
C GLY A 162 -10.02 -10.51 -12.36
N THR A 163 -8.83 -10.18 -12.89
CA THR A 163 -8.35 -10.71 -14.17
C THR A 163 -8.11 -12.23 -14.14
N ARG A 164 -7.66 -12.79 -13.00
CA ARG A 164 -7.45 -14.25 -12.88
C ARG A 164 -8.77 -15.01 -12.74
N ALA A 165 -9.74 -14.49 -11.99
CA ALA A 165 -11.06 -15.10 -11.87
C ALA A 165 -11.83 -15.03 -13.20
N GLU A 166 -11.70 -13.91 -13.91
CA GLU A 166 -12.29 -13.70 -15.24
C GLU A 166 -11.60 -14.55 -16.32
N ALA A 167 -10.27 -14.66 -16.30
CA ALA A 167 -9.53 -15.57 -17.20
C ALA A 167 -9.87 -17.04 -16.95
N LEU A 168 -10.04 -17.46 -15.69
CA LEU A 168 -10.48 -18.81 -15.37
C LEU A 168 -11.94 -19.05 -15.78
N GLN A 169 -12.84 -18.07 -15.62
CA GLN A 169 -14.21 -18.17 -16.14
C GLN A 169 -14.28 -18.25 -17.68
N LEU A 170 -13.36 -17.58 -18.39
CA LEU A 170 -13.24 -17.68 -19.84
C LEU A 170 -12.71 -19.03 -20.31
N LEU A 171 -11.79 -19.65 -19.54
CA LEU A 171 -11.26 -21.00 -19.83
C LEU A 171 -12.24 -22.12 -19.43
N SER A 172 -13.17 -21.87 -18.51
CA SER A 172 -14.22 -22.81 -18.10
C SER A 172 -15.47 -22.79 -19.00
N ARG A 173 -15.52 -21.92 -20.01
CA ARG A 173 -16.65 -21.90 -20.95
C ARG A 173 -16.50 -23.05 -21.95
N PRO A 174 -17.48 -23.97 -22.06
CA PRO A 174 -17.45 -24.99 -23.09
C PRO A 174 -17.43 -24.31 -24.46
N LEU A 175 -16.51 -24.73 -25.32
CA LEU A 175 -16.43 -24.31 -26.73
C LEU A 175 -17.77 -24.66 -27.38
N ARG A 176 -18.68 -23.68 -27.44
CA ARG A 176 -19.88 -23.82 -28.26
C ARG A 176 -19.37 -23.87 -29.69
N HIS A 177 -19.45 -25.05 -30.31
CA HIS A 177 -19.33 -25.22 -31.75
C HIS A 177 -20.34 -24.27 -32.41
N ARG A 178 -19.85 -23.09 -32.81
CA ARG A 178 -20.60 -22.20 -33.68
C ARG A 178 -20.53 -22.81 -35.07
N HIS A 179 -21.59 -23.52 -35.43
CA HIS A 179 -21.92 -23.83 -36.80
C HIS A 179 -22.07 -22.50 -37.56
N ARG A 180 -20.99 -22.10 -38.23
CA ARG A 180 -20.94 -20.90 -39.05
C ARG A 180 -21.57 -21.28 -40.40
N ARG A 181 -22.87 -21.04 -40.55
CA ARG A 181 -23.48 -21.02 -41.89
C ARG A 181 -22.83 -19.88 -42.66
N TYR A 182 -22.12 -20.23 -43.72
CA TYR A 182 -21.64 -19.28 -44.71
C TYR A 182 -22.83 -18.85 -45.56
N ASN A 183 -23.30 -17.62 -45.38
CA ASN A 183 -24.06 -16.94 -46.42
C ASN A 183 -23.06 -16.17 -47.26
N TYR A 184 -22.78 -16.67 -48.46
CA TYR A 184 -22.19 -15.88 -49.52
C TYR A 184 -23.23 -14.84 -49.95
N SER A 185 -22.95 -13.57 -49.66
CA SER A 185 -23.56 -12.44 -50.34
C SER A 185 -22.44 -11.75 -51.09
N THR A 186 -22.47 -11.91 -52.41
CA THR A 186 -21.74 -11.12 -53.37
C THR A 186 -22.25 -9.70 -53.31
N ASP A 187 -21.43 -8.77 -52.81
CA ASP A 187 -21.46 -7.42 -53.39
C ASP A 187 -20.07 -6.78 -53.33
N GLN A 188 -19.54 -6.58 -54.53
CA GLN A 188 -18.37 -5.77 -54.82
C GLN A 188 -18.82 -4.31 -54.78
N THR A 189 -18.14 -3.46 -54.00
CA THR A 189 -17.43 -2.26 -54.51
C THR A 189 -16.94 -1.34 -53.39
N ARG A 190 -15.72 -0.82 -53.60
CA ARG A 190 -15.19 0.48 -53.13
C ARG A 190 -15.09 0.73 -51.61
N ASN A 191 -13.90 0.60 -51.04
CA ASN A 191 -12.89 1.67 -51.06
C ASN A 191 -11.69 1.26 -50.20
N GLN A 192 -10.51 1.26 -50.83
CA GLN A 192 -9.25 1.42 -50.13
C GLN A 192 -9.25 2.78 -49.43
N VAL A 193 -8.67 2.87 -48.23
CA VAL A 193 -7.79 3.96 -47.75
C VAL A 193 -7.53 3.77 -46.24
N THR A 194 -6.24 3.89 -45.89
CA THR A 194 -5.64 4.17 -44.57
C THR A 194 -5.82 3.19 -43.41
N VAL A 195 -4.83 2.30 -43.22
CA VAL A 195 -4.09 2.17 -41.95
C VAL A 195 -2.62 1.79 -42.24
N ARG A 196 -1.91 2.67 -42.95
CA ARG A 196 -0.47 2.91 -42.70
C ARG A 196 -0.44 4.11 -41.74
N TRP A 197 0.57 4.21 -40.89
CA TRP A 197 0.78 5.22 -39.82
C TRP A 197 0.49 4.71 -38.41
N TRP A 198 1.33 3.80 -37.92
CA TRP A 198 1.65 3.75 -36.48
C TRP A 198 3.06 3.19 -36.19
N CYS A 199 4.04 3.48 -37.05
CA CYS A 199 5.45 3.08 -36.83
C CYS A 199 6.50 4.17 -37.16
N ARG A 200 6.15 5.46 -37.24
CA ARG A 200 7.13 6.53 -37.59
C ARG A 200 7.32 7.64 -36.55
N GLY A 201 6.55 7.68 -35.46
CA GLY A 201 6.64 8.75 -34.45
C GLY A 201 7.60 8.50 -33.28
N VAL A 202 8.16 7.29 -33.14
CA VAL A 202 8.91 6.89 -31.92
C VAL A 202 10.43 6.92 -32.14
N LEU A 203 10.93 7.08 -33.37
CA LEU A 203 12.36 7.10 -33.67
C LEU A 203 12.98 8.51 -33.86
N GLU A 204 12.18 9.56 -34.03
CA GLU A 204 12.71 10.94 -34.16
C GLU A 204 12.89 11.66 -32.82
N ALA A 205 12.21 11.23 -31.75
CA ALA A 205 12.32 11.85 -30.42
C ALA A 205 13.59 11.48 -29.63
N CYS A 206 14.42 10.55 -30.13
CA CYS A 206 15.67 10.15 -29.48
C CYS A 206 16.91 10.88 -30.02
N ALA A 207 16.81 11.63 -31.13
CA ALA A 207 17.95 12.28 -31.75
C ALA A 207 18.22 13.73 -31.27
N GLU A 208 17.23 14.40 -30.66
CA GLU A 208 17.39 15.80 -30.25
C GLU A 208 17.97 16.00 -28.84
N ARG A 209 18.06 14.96 -28.01
CA ARG A 209 18.48 15.10 -26.60
C ARG A 209 19.98 14.95 -26.33
N ILE A 210 20.80 14.78 -27.38
CA ILE A 210 22.27 14.64 -27.26
C ILE A 210 23.02 15.96 -27.48
N LYS A 211 22.35 17.05 -27.89
CA LYS A 211 23.00 18.36 -28.12
C LYS A 211 23.10 19.29 -26.90
N GLU A 212 22.52 18.92 -25.75
CA GLU A 212 22.47 19.81 -24.57
C GLU A 212 23.55 19.56 -23.51
N TYR A 213 24.43 18.57 -23.71
CA TYR A 213 25.51 18.25 -22.77
C TYR A 213 26.89 18.31 -23.43
N SER A 214 27.42 19.53 -23.63
CA SER A 214 28.85 19.79 -23.78
C SER A 214 29.16 21.27 -23.54
N PRO A 215 29.43 21.72 -22.30
CA PRO A 215 30.10 22.99 -22.08
C PRO A 215 31.62 22.77 -21.99
N THR A 216 32.36 23.71 -22.57
CA THR A 216 33.82 23.91 -22.53
C THR A 216 34.65 23.10 -23.52
N LEU A 217 35.19 23.78 -24.55
CA LEU A 217 36.60 23.73 -24.96
C LEU A 217 36.87 24.73 -26.12
N ARG A 218 37.72 25.74 -25.84
CA ARG A 218 38.57 26.58 -26.74
C ARG A 218 37.86 27.55 -27.71
N GLY A 219 38.39 28.72 -28.06
CA GLY A 219 39.66 29.43 -27.80
C GLY A 219 39.47 30.88 -28.34
N SER A 220 40.12 31.88 -27.74
CA SER A 220 41.34 32.52 -28.28
C SER A 220 41.08 33.34 -29.54
#